data_AF-A0A3M1QTQ3-F1
#
_entry.id   AF-A0A3M1QTQ3-F1
#
_cell.length_a   1.000
_cell.length_b   1.000
_cell.length_c   1.000
_cell.angle_alpha   90.00
_cell.angle_beta   90.00
_cell.angle_gamma   90.00
#
_symmetry.space_group_name_H-M   'P 1'
#
loop_
_entity.id
_entity.type
_entity.pdbx_description
1 polymer ?
#
loop_
_entity_poly.entity_id
_entity_poly.type
_entity_poly.pdbx_seq_one_letter_code
_entity_poly.pdbx_strand_id
1 'polypeptide(L)'
;MVRPRHRLHSRLAAFAVVLALLLAASSPAPAARRFVLKFASLAPEGSTWQNGLQEAADEIRERSGGRLVFRMYPGGVAGDERDVLRKIKIGQLHGGAFTGVGLGEINPEVRVMELPFLFESYAEVDYVTERMLPRFRAGFEKHGFKLLGWMEVGFVQFFSKHPIRSLEEMRASKFWMWEGDPLAQAFFEASDIHPIPLSITEVLTSLSTNLVDTVYASPLGAI
;
A
#
# COMPACT_ATOMS: atom_id res chain seq x y z
N MET A 1 -57.29 63.09 16.48
CA MET A 1 -56.53 62.33 15.47
C MET A 1 -55.40 61.58 16.20
N VAL A 2 -55.65 60.38 16.73
CA VAL A 2 -54.68 59.61 17.54
C VAL A 2 -54.35 58.33 16.79
N ARG A 3 -53.15 58.23 16.21
CA ARG A 3 -52.68 57.03 15.49
C ARG A 3 -52.19 55.97 16.50
N PRO A 4 -52.46 54.68 16.29
CA PRO A 4 -52.21 53.63 17.27
C PRO A 4 -50.72 53.22 17.27
N ARG A 5 -49.98 53.57 18.33
CA ARG A 5 -48.57 53.20 18.56
C ARG A 5 -48.36 51.69 18.83
N HIS A 6 -49.41 50.93 19.13
CA HIS A 6 -49.31 49.52 19.53
C HIS A 6 -48.97 48.52 18.40
N ARG A 7 -49.16 48.89 17.12
CA ARG A 7 -48.91 47.97 15.98
C ARG A 7 -47.45 47.87 15.56
N LEU A 8 -46.59 48.80 15.99
CA LEU A 8 -45.18 48.84 15.59
C LEU A 8 -44.32 47.87 16.44
N HIS A 9 -44.57 47.83 17.76
CA HIS A 9 -43.85 46.94 18.67
C HIS A 9 -44.13 45.45 18.42
N SER A 10 -45.36 45.11 18.02
CA SER A 10 -45.76 43.73 17.70
C SER A 10 -45.14 43.22 16.38
N ARG A 11 -44.93 44.10 15.39
CA ARG A 11 -44.24 43.78 14.14
C ARG A 11 -42.72 43.63 14.32
N LEU A 12 -42.12 44.44 15.18
CA LEU A 12 -40.69 44.34 15.53
C LEU A 12 -40.39 43.05 16.32
N ALA A 13 -41.27 42.65 17.23
CA ALA A 13 -41.15 41.40 17.97
C ALA A 13 -41.26 40.16 17.04
N ALA A 14 -42.20 40.16 16.10
CA ALA A 14 -42.34 39.08 15.12
C ALA A 14 -41.12 38.97 14.20
N PHE A 15 -40.54 40.10 13.78
CA PHE A 15 -39.35 40.12 12.93
C PHE A 15 -38.10 39.59 13.67
N ALA A 16 -37.94 39.94 14.95
CA ALA A 16 -36.85 39.44 15.78
C ALA A 16 -36.91 37.92 16.00
N VAL A 17 -38.11 37.35 16.17
CA VAL A 17 -38.31 35.90 16.31
C VAL A 17 -37.98 35.16 15.00
N VAL A 18 -38.41 35.68 13.85
CA VAL A 18 -38.09 35.09 12.54
C VAL A 18 -36.59 35.15 12.25
N LEU A 19 -35.93 36.26 12.57
CA LEU A 19 -34.48 36.40 12.40
C LEU A 19 -33.70 35.46 13.33
N ALA A 20 -34.14 35.27 14.58
CA ALA A 20 -33.55 34.31 15.50
C ALA A 20 -33.72 32.84 15.04
N LEU A 21 -34.87 32.50 14.44
CA LEU A 21 -35.11 31.18 13.85
C LEU A 21 -34.26 30.94 12.58
N LEU A 22 -34.06 31.97 11.75
CA LEU A 22 -33.18 31.90 10.56
C LEU A 22 -31.70 31.76 10.95
N LEU A 23 -31.26 32.43 12.02
CA LEU A 23 -29.90 32.31 12.58
C LEU A 23 -29.67 30.96 13.27
N ALA A 24 -30.69 30.39 13.92
CA ALA A 24 -30.61 29.05 14.51
C ALA A 24 -30.51 27.95 13.43
N ALA A 25 -31.21 28.12 12.31
CA ALA A 25 -31.21 27.19 11.17
C ALA A 25 -29.90 27.22 10.34
N SER A 26 -29.04 28.21 10.56
CA SER A 26 -27.76 28.37 9.86
C SER A 26 -26.54 27.97 10.71
N SER A 27 -26.76 27.21 11.79
CA SER A 27 -25.66 26.54 12.49
C SER A 27 -24.94 25.63 11.49
N PRO A 28 -23.64 25.86 11.19
CA PRO A 28 -22.90 24.95 10.34
C PRO A 28 -22.93 23.58 11.00
N ALA A 29 -23.48 22.59 10.30
CA ALA A 29 -23.41 21.21 10.75
C ALA A 29 -21.95 20.92 11.11
N PRO A 30 -21.67 20.33 12.29
CA PRO A 30 -20.30 20.07 12.71
C PRO A 30 -19.61 19.30 11.59
N ALA A 31 -18.57 19.90 10.99
CA ALA A 31 -17.82 19.27 9.92
C ALA A 31 -17.37 17.89 10.42
N ALA A 32 -17.85 16.84 9.77
CA ALA A 32 -17.58 15.47 10.21
C ALA A 32 -16.07 15.29 10.39
N ARG A 33 -15.66 14.75 11.54
CA ARG A 33 -14.24 14.57 11.87
C ARG A 33 -13.56 13.79 10.74
N ARG A 34 -12.60 14.44 10.07
CA ARG A 34 -11.81 13.84 9.01
C ARG A 34 -10.62 13.09 9.62
N PHE A 35 -10.42 11.86 9.18
CA PHE A 35 -9.27 11.03 9.52
C PHE A 35 -8.39 10.90 8.29
N VAL A 36 -7.16 11.41 8.39
CA VAL A 36 -6.16 11.31 7.33
C VAL A 36 -5.25 10.12 7.63
N LEU A 37 -5.45 9.04 6.88
CA LEU A 37 -4.67 7.82 6.95
C LEU A 37 -3.50 7.92 5.97
N LYS A 38 -2.29 7.62 6.42
CA LYS A 38 -1.05 7.84 5.65
C LYS A 38 -0.50 6.48 5.24
N PHE A 39 -0.43 6.22 3.94
CA PHE A 39 -0.12 4.92 3.39
C PHE A 39 1.08 5.02 2.44
N ALA A 40 2.06 4.14 2.58
CA ALA A 40 3.20 4.07 1.67
C ALA A 40 3.08 2.90 0.68
N SER A 41 3.70 3.02 -0.49
CA SER A 41 3.81 1.93 -1.46
C SER A 41 5.15 2.04 -2.20
N LEU A 42 5.70 0.88 -2.58
CA LEU A 42 6.83 0.81 -3.51
C LEU A 42 6.40 1.05 -4.96
N ALA A 43 5.11 0.85 -5.28
CA ALA A 43 4.59 0.99 -6.63
C ALA A 43 4.87 2.42 -7.16
N PRO A 44 5.51 2.56 -8.34
CA PRO A 44 5.77 3.87 -8.93
C PRO A 44 4.48 4.64 -9.21
N GLU A 45 4.56 5.97 -9.18
CA GLU A 45 3.45 6.83 -9.57
C GLU A 45 3.07 6.58 -11.05
N GLY A 46 1.76 6.48 -11.32
CA GLY A 46 1.22 6.14 -12.64
C GLY A 46 1.22 4.65 -13.00
N SER A 47 1.84 3.78 -12.19
CA SER A 47 1.76 2.33 -12.38
C SER A 47 0.33 1.79 -12.16
N THR A 48 0.00 0.66 -12.78
CA THR A 48 -1.33 0.03 -12.64
C THR A 48 -1.69 -0.24 -11.17
N TRP A 49 -0.73 -0.66 -10.35
CA TRP A 49 -0.99 -0.87 -8.92
C TRP A 49 -1.25 0.43 -8.18
N GLN A 50 -0.46 1.47 -8.45
CA GLN A 50 -0.67 2.75 -7.78
C GLN A 50 -2.01 3.38 -8.19
N ASN A 51 -2.43 3.20 -9.44
CA ASN A 51 -3.74 3.62 -9.91
C ASN A 51 -4.85 2.86 -9.18
N GLY A 52 -4.74 1.53 -9.05
CA GLY A 52 -5.71 0.73 -8.27
C GLY A 52 -5.79 1.10 -6.78
N LEU A 53 -4.64 1.38 -6.15
CA LEU A 53 -4.61 1.89 -4.77
C LEU A 53 -5.29 3.26 -4.64
N GLN A 54 -5.10 4.13 -5.63
CA GLN A 54 -5.73 5.45 -5.68
C GLN A 54 -7.24 5.35 -5.90
N GLU A 55 -7.69 4.47 -6.80
CA GLU A 55 -9.12 4.17 -7.01
C GLU A 55 -9.78 3.67 -5.72
N ALA A 56 -9.15 2.73 -5.01
CA ALA A 56 -9.65 2.25 -3.72
C ALA A 56 -9.69 3.36 -2.66
N ALA A 57 -8.67 4.22 -2.62
CA ALA A 57 -8.63 5.38 -1.72
C ALA A 57 -9.78 6.37 -1.99
N ASP A 58 -10.07 6.62 -3.27
CA ASP A 58 -11.15 7.51 -3.70
C ASP A 58 -12.53 6.93 -3.40
N GLU A 59 -12.73 5.63 -3.64
CA GLU A 59 -13.96 4.93 -3.29
C GLU A 59 -14.22 4.95 -1.78
N ILE A 60 -13.19 4.73 -0.96
CA ILE A 60 -13.31 4.82 0.51
C ILE A 60 -13.67 6.24 0.94
N ARG A 61 -13.08 7.25 0.31
CA ARG A 61 -13.40 8.66 0.58
C ARG A 61 -14.87 8.94 0.24
N GLU A 62 -15.35 8.49 -0.91
CA GLU A 62 -16.75 8.67 -1.32
C GLU A 62 -17.72 7.96 -0.37
N ARG A 63 -17.53 6.65 -0.17
CA ARG A 63 -18.40 5.82 0.70
C ARG A 63 -18.40 6.29 2.16
N SER A 64 -17.32 6.92 2.62
CA SER A 64 -17.23 7.46 3.98
C SER A 64 -17.83 8.87 4.14
N GLY A 65 -18.33 9.49 3.06
CA GLY A 65 -18.78 10.88 3.07
C GLY A 65 -17.64 11.87 3.31
N GLY A 66 -16.43 11.55 2.85
CA GLY A 66 -15.21 12.33 3.04
C GLY A 66 -14.60 12.26 4.45
N ARG A 67 -15.11 11.38 5.33
CA ARG A 67 -14.56 11.21 6.69
C ARG A 67 -13.23 10.48 6.71
N LEU A 68 -13.00 9.55 5.78
CA LEU A 68 -11.74 8.82 5.65
C LEU A 68 -11.02 9.34 4.41
N VAL A 69 -9.78 9.77 4.58
CA VAL A 69 -8.93 10.24 3.49
C VAL A 69 -7.61 9.48 3.54
N PHE A 70 -7.33 8.72 2.49
CA PHE A 70 -6.06 8.02 2.33
C PHE A 70 -5.09 8.94 1.60
N ARG A 71 -3.97 9.25 2.25
CA ARG A 71 -2.85 9.97 1.66
C ARG A 71 -1.76 8.97 1.32
N MET A 72 -1.58 8.74 0.01
CA MET A 72 -0.60 7.80 -0.53
C MET A 72 0.78 8.44 -0.66
N TYR A 73 1.83 7.66 -0.42
CA TYR A 73 3.24 7.98 -0.61
C TYR A 73 3.85 6.88 -1.51
N PRO A 74 3.75 7.03 -2.84
CA PRO A 74 4.17 6.01 -3.80
C PRO A 74 5.69 5.99 -4.05
N GLY A 75 6.15 5.01 -4.82
CA GLY A 75 7.51 4.97 -5.38
C GLY A 75 8.63 4.86 -4.34
N GLY A 76 8.34 4.33 -3.14
CA GLY A 76 9.37 4.15 -2.12
C GLY A 76 9.91 5.45 -1.49
N VAL A 77 9.23 6.60 -1.67
CA VAL A 77 9.62 7.87 -1.01
C VAL A 77 9.60 7.79 0.52
N ALA A 78 8.90 6.80 1.05
CA ALA A 78 8.86 6.48 2.48
C ALA A 78 9.93 5.45 2.90
N GLY A 79 10.92 5.16 2.06
CA GLY A 79 11.91 4.11 2.27
C GLY A 79 11.41 2.73 1.84
N ASP A 80 12.20 1.70 2.16
CA ASP A 80 11.86 0.30 1.90
C ASP A 80 10.77 -0.20 2.87
N GLU A 81 10.21 -1.39 2.66
CA GLU A 81 9.09 -1.95 3.42
C GLU A 81 9.39 -2.06 4.91
N ARG A 82 10.63 -2.40 5.29
CA ARG A 82 11.08 -2.38 6.68
C ARG A 82 11.05 -0.97 7.27
N ASP A 83 11.40 0.06 6.50
CA ASP A 83 11.30 1.46 6.94
C ASP A 83 9.84 1.86 7.13
N VAL A 84 8.97 1.45 6.20
CA VAL A 84 7.53 1.69 6.28
C VAL A 84 6.95 1.02 7.53
N LEU A 85 7.27 -0.24 7.81
CA LEU A 85 6.83 -0.94 9.02
C LEU A 85 7.32 -0.26 10.30
N ARG A 86 8.58 0.18 10.35
CA ARG A 86 9.11 0.96 11.48
C ARG A 86 8.34 2.27 11.67
N LYS A 87 8.01 2.97 10.58
CA LYS A 87 7.20 4.20 10.59
C LYS A 87 5.75 3.96 11.02
N ILE A 88 5.17 2.81 10.71
CA ILE A 88 3.85 2.41 11.21
C ILE A 88 3.91 2.18 12.73
N LYS A 89 4.93 1.46 13.22
CA LYS A 89 5.09 1.15 14.65
C LYS A 89 5.16 2.40 15.53
N ILE A 90 5.74 3.49 15.03
CA ILE A 90 5.83 4.78 15.74
C ILE A 90 4.67 5.74 15.42
N GLY A 91 3.68 5.32 14.63
CA GLY A 91 2.51 6.12 14.27
C GLY A 91 2.77 7.24 13.24
N GLN A 92 3.91 7.24 12.56
CA GLN A 92 4.20 8.20 11.49
C GLN A 92 3.42 7.86 10.21
N LEU A 93 3.25 6.57 9.94
CA LEU A 93 2.38 6.01 8.90
C LEU A 93 1.26 5.19 9.54
N HIS A 94 0.15 5.01 8.83
CA HIS A 94 -1.02 4.25 9.28
C HIS A 94 -1.20 2.92 8.54
N GLY A 95 -0.45 2.71 7.46
CA GLY A 95 -0.50 1.49 6.66
C GLY A 95 0.42 1.58 5.44
N GLY A 96 0.31 0.59 4.56
CA GLY A 96 1.02 0.56 3.30
C GLY A 96 0.56 -0.59 2.41
N ALA A 97 0.96 -0.55 1.16
CA ALA A 97 0.94 -1.70 0.26
C ALA A 97 2.31 -2.36 0.33
N PHE A 98 2.31 -3.67 0.58
CA PHE A 98 3.51 -4.45 0.81
C PHE A 98 3.56 -5.62 -0.17
N THR A 99 4.75 -5.94 -0.66
CA THR A 99 5.09 -7.21 -1.28
C THR A 99 5.08 -8.32 -0.24
N GLY A 100 5.33 -9.55 -0.66
CA GLY A 100 5.51 -10.63 0.30
C GLY A 100 6.62 -10.36 1.31
N VAL A 101 7.63 -9.52 1.02
CA VAL A 101 8.78 -9.32 1.91
C VAL A 101 8.30 -8.63 3.19
N GLY A 102 7.65 -7.49 3.06
CA GLY A 102 7.05 -6.74 4.16
C GLY A 102 5.86 -7.47 4.78
N LEU A 103 5.05 -8.20 4.01
CA LEU A 103 4.00 -9.03 4.59
C LEU A 103 4.58 -10.15 5.46
N GLY A 104 5.71 -10.75 5.07
CA GLY A 104 6.43 -11.77 5.83
C GLY A 104 7.01 -11.26 7.13
N GLU A 105 7.47 -10.01 7.18
CA GLU A 105 7.90 -9.34 8.42
C GLU A 105 6.75 -9.19 9.44
N ILE A 106 5.50 -9.08 8.98
CA ILE A 106 4.32 -9.03 9.86
C ILE A 106 3.82 -10.44 10.20
N ASN A 107 3.66 -11.30 9.20
CA ASN A 107 3.14 -12.66 9.33
C ASN A 107 3.92 -13.61 8.42
N PRO A 108 4.97 -14.30 8.94
CA PRO A 108 5.86 -15.13 8.13
C PRO A 108 5.17 -16.24 7.34
N GLU A 109 4.02 -16.75 7.81
CA GLU A 109 3.28 -17.82 7.13
C GLU A 109 2.87 -17.47 5.70
N VAL A 110 2.73 -16.18 5.39
CA VAL A 110 2.34 -15.71 4.05
C VAL A 110 3.38 -16.06 2.98
N ARG A 111 4.65 -16.19 3.37
CA ARG A 111 5.77 -16.49 2.47
C ARG A 111 5.67 -17.88 1.82
N VAL A 112 4.79 -18.76 2.34
CA VAL A 112 4.48 -20.04 1.69
C VAL A 112 3.96 -19.84 0.26
N MET A 113 3.29 -18.72 -0.01
CA MET A 113 2.75 -18.41 -1.34
C MET A 113 3.82 -18.11 -2.39
N GLU A 114 5.07 -17.90 -1.96
CA GLU A 114 6.17 -17.45 -2.81
C GLU A 114 7.28 -18.49 -2.90
N LEU A 115 7.04 -19.71 -2.40
CA LEU A 115 8.02 -20.78 -2.52
C LEU A 115 8.36 -21.05 -3.99
N PRO A 116 9.65 -21.03 -4.37
CA PRO A 116 10.06 -21.29 -5.74
C PRO A 116 9.50 -22.63 -6.25
N PHE A 117 8.93 -22.61 -7.45
CA PHE A 117 8.35 -23.77 -8.15
C PHE A 117 7.14 -24.43 -7.45
N LEU A 118 6.52 -23.79 -6.45
CA LEU A 118 5.33 -24.34 -5.79
C LEU A 118 4.08 -24.29 -6.68
N PHE A 119 3.93 -23.22 -7.47
CA PHE A 119 2.78 -23.00 -8.35
C PHE A 119 3.21 -22.95 -9.80
N GLU A 120 2.43 -23.59 -10.66
CA GLU A 120 2.67 -23.62 -12.11
C GLU A 120 1.64 -22.79 -12.89
N SER A 121 0.53 -22.38 -12.26
CA SER A 121 -0.50 -21.58 -12.92
C SER A 121 -1.23 -20.62 -11.98
N TYR A 122 -1.77 -19.54 -12.55
CA TYR A 122 -2.62 -18.59 -11.81
C TYR A 122 -3.85 -19.28 -11.19
N ALA A 123 -4.41 -20.31 -11.83
CA ALA A 123 -5.54 -21.05 -11.28
C ALA A 123 -5.20 -21.77 -9.97
N GLU A 124 -3.98 -22.28 -9.82
CA GLU A 124 -3.51 -22.86 -8.56
C GLU A 124 -3.30 -21.78 -7.49
N VAL A 125 -2.70 -20.65 -7.88
CA VAL A 125 -2.50 -19.49 -7.00
C VAL A 125 -3.84 -19.00 -6.47
N ASP A 126 -4.84 -18.81 -7.33
CA ASP A 126 -6.19 -18.39 -6.95
C ASP A 126 -6.84 -19.40 -6.01
N TYR A 127 -6.82 -20.69 -6.38
CA TYR A 127 -7.42 -21.77 -5.59
C TYR A 127 -6.87 -21.82 -4.16
N VAL A 128 -5.55 -21.71 -4.01
CA VAL A 128 -4.89 -21.74 -2.70
C VAL A 128 -5.09 -20.43 -1.95
N THR A 129 -4.96 -19.28 -2.63
CA THR A 129 -5.13 -17.95 -2.01
C THR A 129 -6.50 -17.84 -1.38
N GLU A 130 -7.58 -18.19 -2.08
CA GLU A 130 -8.95 -18.14 -1.56
C GLU A 130 -9.11 -18.91 -0.23
N ARG A 131 -8.44 -20.06 -0.10
CA ARG A 131 -8.51 -20.93 1.08
C ARG A 131 -7.61 -20.47 2.22
N MET A 132 -6.48 -19.87 1.89
CA MET A 132 -5.48 -19.42 2.87
C MET A 132 -5.74 -18.00 3.38
N LEU A 133 -6.46 -17.17 2.61
CA LEU A 133 -6.70 -15.77 2.97
C LEU A 133 -7.34 -15.58 4.36
N PRO A 134 -8.32 -16.40 4.81
CA PRO A 134 -8.84 -16.30 6.17
C PRO A 134 -7.76 -16.52 7.24
N ARG A 135 -6.84 -17.49 7.01
CA ARG A 135 -5.71 -17.77 7.90
C ARG A 135 -4.73 -16.61 7.94
N PHE A 136 -4.37 -16.08 6.78
CA PHE A 136 -3.46 -14.93 6.69
C PHE A 136 -4.06 -13.69 7.36
N ARG A 137 -5.36 -13.40 7.13
CA ARG A 137 -6.07 -12.31 7.82
C ARG A 137 -5.96 -12.44 9.33
N ALA A 138 -6.26 -13.61 9.89
CA ALA A 138 -6.12 -13.85 11.33
C ALA A 138 -4.67 -13.68 11.83
N GLY A 139 -3.69 -14.11 11.02
CA GLY A 139 -2.27 -13.91 11.30
C GLY A 139 -1.87 -12.43 11.38
N PHE A 140 -2.28 -11.61 10.41
CA PHE A 140 -2.03 -10.16 10.45
C PHE A 140 -2.72 -9.49 11.64
N GLU A 141 -3.96 -9.89 11.95
CA GLU A 141 -4.72 -9.34 13.06
C GLU A 141 -4.08 -9.60 14.42
N LYS A 142 -3.53 -10.79 14.62
CA LYS A 142 -2.76 -11.15 15.82
C LYS A 142 -1.57 -10.22 16.05
N HIS A 143 -0.99 -9.69 14.98
CA HIS A 143 0.15 -8.78 15.03
C HIS A 143 -0.25 -7.30 14.94
N GLY A 144 -1.54 -6.98 15.08
CA GLY A 144 -2.05 -5.60 15.11
C GLY A 144 -2.28 -4.95 13.76
N PHE A 145 -2.28 -5.74 12.67
CA PHE A 145 -2.54 -5.26 11.32
C PHE A 145 -3.89 -5.75 10.79
N LYS A 146 -4.54 -4.94 9.95
CA LYS A 146 -5.75 -5.33 9.22
C LYS A 146 -5.42 -5.43 7.73
N LEU A 147 -5.62 -6.62 7.15
CA LEU A 147 -5.47 -6.81 5.70
C LEU A 147 -6.67 -6.21 4.97
N LEU A 148 -6.45 -5.09 4.28
CA LEU A 148 -7.49 -4.35 3.57
C LEU A 148 -7.82 -4.96 2.21
N GLY A 149 -6.82 -5.50 1.52
CA GLY A 149 -6.95 -6.11 0.21
C GLY A 149 -5.78 -7.04 -0.07
N TRP A 150 -5.95 -7.88 -1.08
CA TRP A 150 -4.91 -8.77 -1.59
C TRP A 150 -4.78 -8.52 -3.09
N MET A 151 -3.57 -8.23 -3.54
CA MET A 151 -3.27 -7.94 -4.94
C MET A 151 -2.13 -8.84 -5.37
N GLU A 152 -2.25 -9.39 -6.57
CA GLU A 152 -1.19 -10.18 -7.16
C GLU A 152 -0.24 -9.30 -7.99
N VAL A 153 1.04 -9.64 -7.97
CA VAL A 153 2.06 -9.01 -8.81
C VAL A 153 2.48 -9.89 -9.99
N GLY A 154 2.17 -11.19 -9.97
CA GLY A 154 2.51 -12.17 -11.00
C GLY A 154 3.71 -13.06 -10.66
N PHE A 155 3.95 -14.06 -11.51
CA PHE A 155 5.08 -14.97 -11.36
C PHE A 155 6.43 -14.28 -11.49
N VAL A 156 7.36 -14.64 -10.62
CA VAL A 156 8.74 -14.14 -10.63
C VAL A 156 9.51 -14.73 -11.80
N GLN A 157 10.23 -13.87 -12.51
CA GLN A 157 11.14 -14.19 -13.61
C GLN A 157 12.48 -13.51 -13.38
N PHE A 158 13.54 -14.01 -14.03
CA PHE A 158 14.83 -13.33 -14.07
C PHE A 158 14.92 -12.40 -15.28
N PHE A 159 15.36 -11.17 -15.03
CA PHE A 159 15.63 -10.17 -16.05
C PHE A 159 17.12 -9.85 -15.99
N SER A 160 17.83 -10.10 -17.08
CA SER A 160 19.27 -9.86 -17.17
C SER A 160 19.61 -8.98 -18.37
N LYS A 161 20.67 -8.17 -18.22
CA LYS A 161 21.28 -7.42 -19.34
C LYS A 161 21.98 -8.33 -20.35
N HIS A 162 22.39 -9.51 -19.93
CA HIS A 162 23.11 -10.47 -20.75
C HIS A 162 22.33 -11.79 -20.82
N PRO A 163 22.35 -12.50 -21.96
CA PRO A 163 21.76 -13.84 -22.02
C PRO A 163 22.41 -14.77 -21.00
N ILE A 164 21.59 -15.49 -20.23
CA ILE A 164 22.02 -16.55 -19.32
C ILE A 164 21.46 -17.87 -19.86
N ARG A 165 22.34 -18.79 -20.27
CA ARG A 165 22.02 -20.08 -20.90
C ARG A 165 22.55 -21.29 -20.15
N SER A 166 23.38 -21.06 -19.13
CA SER A 166 23.95 -22.12 -18.30
C SER A 166 23.97 -21.70 -16.83
N LEU A 167 24.10 -22.68 -15.95
CA LEU A 167 24.27 -22.43 -14.51
C LEU A 167 25.59 -21.68 -14.22
N GLU A 168 26.64 -21.92 -15.01
CA GLU A 168 27.91 -21.20 -14.89
C GLU A 168 27.73 -19.71 -15.21
N GLU A 169 27.02 -19.39 -16.30
CA GLU A 169 26.68 -18.01 -16.65
C GLU A 169 25.80 -17.36 -15.56
N MET A 170 24.86 -18.11 -14.99
CA MET A 170 24.01 -17.65 -13.90
C MET A 170 24.84 -17.31 -12.65
N ARG A 171 25.79 -18.17 -12.26
CA ARG A 171 26.71 -17.92 -11.13
C ARG A 171 27.66 -16.75 -11.36
N ALA A 172 28.06 -16.51 -12.61
CA ALA A 172 28.90 -15.38 -12.98
C ALA A 172 28.13 -14.05 -13.06
N SER A 173 26.78 -14.10 -13.10
CA SER A 173 25.92 -12.92 -13.20
C SER A 173 25.83 -12.18 -11.88
N LYS A 174 25.66 -10.86 -11.94
CA LYS A 174 25.52 -9.99 -10.76
C LYS A 174 24.06 -9.88 -10.38
N PHE A 175 23.53 -10.94 -9.77
CA PHE A 175 22.17 -10.98 -9.25
C PHE A 175 22.00 -9.98 -8.11
N TRP A 176 20.95 -9.16 -8.19
CA TRP A 176 20.42 -8.48 -7.02
C TRP A 176 19.68 -9.47 -6.12
N MET A 177 19.79 -9.26 -4.81
CA MET A 177 18.93 -9.86 -3.80
C MET A 177 18.36 -8.77 -2.90
N TRP A 178 17.08 -8.86 -2.57
CA TRP A 178 16.48 -7.95 -1.61
C TRP A 178 17.14 -8.11 -0.25
N GLU A 179 17.72 -7.03 0.26
CA GLU A 179 18.48 -7.06 1.50
C GLU A 179 17.69 -7.65 2.68
N GLY A 180 18.19 -8.78 3.18
CA GLY A 180 17.66 -9.49 4.33
C GLY A 180 16.33 -10.21 4.08
N ASP A 181 15.92 -10.46 2.84
CA ASP A 181 14.85 -11.41 2.55
C ASP A 181 15.35 -12.86 2.78
N PRO A 182 14.87 -13.57 3.82
CA PRO A 182 15.34 -14.92 4.12
C PRO A 182 14.96 -15.95 3.06
N LEU A 183 13.87 -15.73 2.31
CA LEU A 183 13.44 -16.66 1.26
C LEU A 183 14.38 -16.56 0.05
N ALA A 184 14.69 -15.33 -0.39
CA ALA A 184 15.64 -15.11 -1.46
C ALA A 184 17.04 -15.60 -1.08
N GLN A 185 17.50 -15.33 0.15
CA GLN A 185 18.77 -15.84 0.66
C GLN A 185 18.85 -17.36 0.58
N ALA A 186 17.83 -18.07 1.09
CA ALA A 186 17.78 -19.52 1.04
C ALA A 186 17.78 -20.06 -0.41
N PHE A 187 17.06 -19.39 -1.32
CA PHE A 187 17.05 -19.76 -2.73
C PHE A 187 18.43 -19.63 -3.40
N PHE A 188 19.12 -18.51 -3.18
CA PHE A 188 20.45 -18.29 -3.76
C PHE A 188 21.51 -19.21 -3.15
N GLU A 189 21.46 -19.43 -1.83
CA GLU A 189 22.33 -20.40 -1.14
C GLU A 189 22.13 -21.82 -1.69
N ALA A 190 20.88 -22.27 -1.83
CA ALA A 190 20.56 -23.58 -2.39
C ALA A 190 20.97 -23.72 -3.87
N SER A 191 21.05 -22.60 -4.59
CA SER A 191 21.44 -22.56 -6.00
C SER A 191 22.95 -22.36 -6.21
N ASP A 192 23.73 -22.19 -5.13
CA ASP A 192 25.16 -21.89 -5.19
C ASP A 192 25.46 -20.65 -6.04
N ILE A 193 24.67 -19.59 -5.83
CA ILE A 193 24.80 -18.28 -6.46
C ILE A 193 25.08 -17.25 -5.38
N HIS A 194 25.96 -16.30 -5.66
CA HIS A 194 26.36 -15.25 -4.73
C HIS A 194 25.78 -13.89 -5.16
N PRO A 195 24.56 -13.54 -4.69
CA PRO A 195 23.92 -12.30 -5.08
C PRO A 195 24.49 -11.10 -4.32
N ILE A 196 24.14 -9.90 -4.78
CA ILE A 196 24.48 -8.62 -4.18
C ILE A 196 23.22 -8.11 -3.44
N PRO A 197 23.23 -8.12 -2.09
CA PRO A 197 22.10 -7.63 -1.29
C PRO A 197 22.00 -6.10 -1.39
N LEU A 198 20.85 -5.59 -1.79
CA LEU A 198 20.56 -4.14 -1.83
C LEU A 198 19.11 -3.88 -1.44
N SER A 199 18.83 -2.67 -0.94
CA SER A 199 17.46 -2.16 -0.82
C SER A 199 16.80 -2.10 -2.20
N ILE A 200 15.51 -2.40 -2.28
CA ILE A 200 14.74 -2.25 -3.53
C ILE A 200 14.84 -0.83 -4.10
N THR A 201 14.96 0.18 -3.24
CA THR A 201 15.06 1.58 -3.63
C THR A 201 16.37 1.92 -4.35
N GLU A 202 17.38 1.05 -4.28
CA GLU A 202 18.69 1.24 -4.88
C GLU A 202 18.87 0.46 -6.18
N VAL A 203 17.93 -0.43 -6.53
CA VAL A 203 18.06 -1.38 -7.64
C VAL A 203 18.21 -0.68 -8.99
N LEU A 204 17.37 0.33 -9.28
CA LEU A 204 17.43 1.04 -10.56
C LEU A 204 18.76 1.77 -10.77
N THR A 205 19.27 2.43 -9.72
CA THR A 205 20.58 3.07 -9.74
C THR A 205 21.69 2.03 -9.91
N SER A 206 21.58 0.89 -9.22
CA SER A 206 22.56 -0.20 -9.27
C SER A 206 22.60 -0.91 -10.62
N LEU A 207 21.45 -1.04 -11.29
CA LEU A 207 21.36 -1.44 -12.68
C LEU A 207 22.05 -0.41 -13.57
N SER A 208 21.80 0.88 -13.37
CA SER A 208 22.40 1.95 -14.20
C SER A 208 23.93 1.99 -14.09
N THR A 209 24.48 1.70 -12.91
CA THR A 209 25.93 1.68 -12.66
C THR A 209 26.61 0.33 -12.95
N ASN A 210 25.85 -0.70 -13.37
CA ASN A 210 26.32 -2.08 -13.50
C ASN A 210 26.89 -2.69 -12.20
N LEU A 211 26.44 -2.20 -11.04
CA LEU A 211 26.67 -2.87 -9.75
C LEU A 211 25.94 -4.22 -9.75
N VAL A 212 24.70 -4.23 -10.25
CA VAL A 212 23.94 -5.44 -10.59
C VAL A 212 23.60 -5.43 -12.08
N ASP A 213 23.42 -6.61 -12.67
CA ASP A 213 23.02 -6.76 -14.07
C ASP A 213 21.82 -7.70 -14.25
N THR A 214 21.41 -8.36 -13.16
CA THR A 214 20.34 -9.35 -13.17
C THR A 214 19.46 -9.16 -11.94
N VAL A 215 18.14 -9.16 -12.13
CA VAL A 215 17.13 -9.00 -11.07
C VAL A 215 16.08 -10.11 -11.17
N TYR A 216 15.38 -10.36 -10.08
CA TYR A 216 14.16 -11.17 -10.07
C TYR A 216 12.96 -10.30 -9.71
N ALA A 217 11.91 -10.38 -10.52
CA ALA A 217 10.68 -9.64 -10.33
C ALA A 217 9.56 -10.30 -11.13
N SER A 218 8.31 -9.91 -10.91
CA SER A 218 7.29 -10.19 -11.93
C SER A 218 7.50 -9.30 -13.15
N PRO A 219 7.01 -9.68 -14.35
CA PRO A 219 7.09 -8.83 -15.53
C PRO A 219 6.53 -7.42 -15.33
N LEU A 220 5.45 -7.31 -14.55
CA LEU A 220 4.85 -6.00 -14.26
C LEU A 220 5.72 -5.17 -13.31
N GLY A 221 6.52 -5.82 -12.45
CA GLY A 221 7.43 -5.13 -11.52
C GLY A 221 8.77 -4.74 -12.15
N ALA A 222 9.06 -5.27 -13.34
CA ALA A 222 10.29 -5.04 -14.08
C ALA A 222 10.18 -3.95 -15.16
N ILE A 223 8.99 -3.40 -15.41
CA ILE A 223 8.73 -2.35 -16.42
C ILE A 223 8.60 -0.96 -15.83
#